data_AF-A0A7Z2ZUJ8-F1
#
_entry.id   AF-A0A7Z2ZUJ8-F1
#
_cell.length_a   1.000
_cell.length_b   1.000
_cell.length_c   1.000
_cell.angle_alpha   90.00
_cell.angle_beta   90.00
_cell.angle_gamma   90.00
#
_symmetry.space_group_name_H-M   'P 1'
#
loop_
_entity.id
_entity.type
_entity.pdbx_description
1 polymer ?
#
loop_
_entity_poly.entity_id
_entity_poly.type
_entity_poly.pdbx_seq_one_letter_code
_entity_poly.pdbx_strand_id
1 'polypeptide(L)'
;MKKKCLAWMVVMTVASKAAHAQDGASPRPALACPVIHAAPQQVTERMVKDVTDTLNRTFDDALGPDARRLDQPKVVARLAARTVDEQRMARLAQAAGCAALIDERSSCAQYFDTELGEPLSLFMRMKKTAPLRRQFEQAVARLPAAPLKRAAQACIRLIGKP
;
A
#
# COMPACT_ATOMS: atom_id res chain seq x y z
N MET A 1 -21.92 39.48 -61.19
CA MET A 1 -21.28 38.16 -61.47
C MET A 1 -21.62 37.19 -60.34
N LYS A 2 -21.55 35.86 -60.56
CA LYS A 2 -22.11 34.83 -59.67
C LYS A 2 -21.19 34.46 -58.48
N LYS A 3 -21.79 34.20 -57.31
CA LYS A 3 -21.47 33.23 -56.22
C LYS A 3 -22.50 33.52 -55.11
N LYS A 4 -23.60 32.76 -54.88
CA LYS A 4 -23.74 31.34 -54.47
C LYS A 4 -22.80 30.94 -53.33
N CYS A 5 -23.23 30.27 -52.24
CA CYS A 5 -24.54 29.89 -51.67
C CYS A 5 -24.26 29.23 -50.27
N LEU A 6 -25.29 28.95 -49.45
CA LEU A 6 -25.25 28.04 -48.26
C LEU A 6 -24.37 28.57 -47.07
N ALA A 7 -24.43 28.16 -45.81
CA ALA A 7 -25.35 27.40 -44.92
C ALA A 7 -24.74 27.46 -43.47
N TRP A 8 -25.34 27.08 -42.32
CA TRP A 8 -26.67 26.53 -41.94
C TRP A 8 -26.89 26.65 -40.40
N MET A 9 -28.10 26.27 -39.95
CA MET A 9 -28.45 25.68 -38.64
C MET A 9 -28.33 26.44 -37.31
N VAL A 10 -29.41 26.30 -36.53
CA VAL A 10 -29.56 26.60 -35.10
C VAL A 10 -29.24 25.35 -34.27
N VAL A 11 -28.55 25.49 -33.13
CA VAL A 11 -28.64 24.56 -32.00
C VAL A 11 -28.57 25.35 -30.68
N MET A 12 -29.55 25.14 -29.79
CA MET A 12 -29.47 25.52 -28.37
C MET A 12 -28.73 24.45 -27.58
N THR A 13 -27.86 24.85 -26.64
CA THR A 13 -27.38 23.98 -25.56
C THR A 13 -27.48 24.67 -24.22
N VAL A 14 -28.23 24.06 -23.30
CA VAL A 14 -28.32 24.45 -21.89
C VAL A 14 -27.33 23.58 -21.12
N ALA A 15 -26.47 24.17 -20.28
CA ALA A 15 -25.56 23.44 -19.41
C ALA A 15 -25.61 23.99 -17.99
N SER A 16 -26.11 23.17 -17.06
CA SER A 16 -26.27 23.53 -15.66
C SER A 16 -24.98 23.35 -14.86
N LYS A 17 -24.67 24.36 -14.03
CA LYS A 17 -24.21 24.25 -12.63
C LYS A 17 -23.26 23.09 -12.28
N ALA A 18 -21.98 23.41 -12.08
CA ALA A 18 -21.12 22.72 -11.11
C ALA A 18 -20.31 23.76 -10.32
N ALA A 19 -20.39 23.71 -8.99
CA ALA A 19 -19.60 24.58 -8.13
C ALA A 19 -18.17 24.06 -8.03
N HIS A 20 -17.18 24.95 -8.10
CA HIS A 20 -15.80 24.60 -7.79
C HIS A 20 -15.67 24.36 -6.28
N ALA A 21 -15.59 23.09 -5.90
CA ALA A 21 -15.27 22.67 -4.54
C ALA A 21 -13.98 21.85 -4.56
N GLN A 22 -13.15 22.10 -3.54
CA GLN A 22 -11.90 21.41 -3.22
C GLN A 22 -10.69 21.80 -4.09
N ASP A 23 -9.97 22.80 -3.59
CA ASP A 23 -8.55 23.00 -3.86
C ASP A 23 -7.80 21.67 -3.71
N GLY A 24 -7.03 21.34 -4.75
CA GLY A 24 -6.29 20.09 -4.81
C GLY A 24 -5.21 20.02 -3.74
N ALA A 25 -5.43 19.18 -2.73
CA ALA A 25 -4.30 18.54 -2.06
C ALA A 25 -3.54 17.74 -3.12
N SER A 26 -2.40 18.28 -3.59
CA SER A 26 -1.54 17.62 -4.58
C SER A 26 -1.37 16.14 -4.20
N PRO A 27 -1.59 15.19 -5.14
CA PRO A 27 -1.40 13.78 -4.84
C PRO A 27 0.02 13.60 -4.30
N ARG A 28 0.14 13.19 -3.03
CA ARG A 28 1.44 12.78 -2.48
C ARG A 28 2.01 11.75 -3.47
N PRO A 29 3.26 11.91 -3.95
CA PRO A 29 3.78 11.10 -5.02
C PRO A 29 3.58 9.63 -4.67
N ALA A 30 2.98 8.88 -5.61
CA ALA A 30 2.78 7.45 -5.43
C ALA A 30 4.13 6.83 -5.06
N LEU A 31 4.15 6.07 -3.96
CA LEU A 31 5.38 5.53 -3.40
C LEU A 31 5.97 4.50 -4.36
N ALA A 32 6.82 5.01 -5.26
CA ALA A 32 7.51 4.21 -6.25
C ALA A 32 8.43 3.24 -5.51
N CYS A 33 8.23 1.95 -5.76
CA CYS A 33 9.08 0.93 -5.18
C CYS A 33 10.49 1.10 -5.76
N PRO A 34 11.55 1.34 -4.95
CA PRO A 34 12.92 1.41 -5.49
C PRO A 34 13.40 0.04 -5.99
N VAL A 35 12.65 -1.03 -5.71
CA VAL A 35 12.92 -2.41 -6.13
C VAL A 35 11.72 -2.93 -6.92
N ILE A 36 11.74 -2.79 -8.25
CA ILE A 36 10.70 -3.38 -9.12
C ILE A 36 11.07 -4.84 -9.49
N HIS A 37 12.38 -5.12 -9.55
CA HIS A 37 12.95 -6.45 -9.74
C HIS A 37 14.15 -6.60 -8.80
N ALA A 38 14.17 -7.65 -7.97
CA ALA A 38 15.32 -7.97 -7.13
C ALA A 38 16.24 -8.96 -7.85
N ALA A 39 17.26 -8.47 -8.56
CA ALA A 39 18.49 -9.24 -8.71
C ALA A 39 19.24 -9.11 -7.38
N PRO A 40 19.50 -10.18 -6.60
CA PRO A 40 19.93 -10.05 -5.20
C PRO A 40 21.18 -9.18 -5.00
N GLN A 41 22.13 -9.18 -5.95
CA GLN A 41 23.35 -8.35 -5.94
C GLN A 41 23.12 -6.83 -6.15
N GLN A 42 21.89 -6.35 -6.37
CA GLN A 42 21.60 -4.93 -6.59
C GLN A 42 20.97 -4.22 -5.38
N VAL A 43 20.67 -4.93 -4.28
CA VAL A 43 20.10 -4.33 -3.07
C VAL A 43 21.19 -3.58 -2.30
N THR A 44 21.10 -2.25 -2.27
CA THR A 44 22.02 -1.38 -1.51
C THR A 44 21.44 -1.01 -0.15
N GLU A 45 22.30 -0.64 0.81
CA GLU A 45 21.89 -0.12 2.12
C GLU A 45 20.92 1.07 2.00
N ARG A 46 21.17 1.96 1.02
CA ARG A 46 20.28 3.08 0.73
C ARG A 46 18.88 2.63 0.34
N MET A 47 18.75 1.59 -0.50
CA MET A 47 17.46 1.03 -0.88
C MET A 47 16.74 0.37 0.31
N VAL A 48 17.48 -0.33 1.18
CA VAL A 48 16.93 -0.90 2.42
C VAL A 48 16.41 0.21 3.35
N LYS A 49 17.16 1.32 3.47
CA LYS A 49 16.71 2.50 4.23
C LYS A 49 15.47 3.15 3.61
N ASP A 50 15.47 3.42 2.31
CA ASP A 50 14.36 4.08 1.61
C ASP A 50 13.07 3.22 1.68
N VAL A 51 13.18 1.88 1.63
CA VAL A 51 12.07 0.95 1.84
C VAL A 51 11.60 0.96 3.30
N THR A 52 12.51 0.88 4.27
CA THR A 52 12.19 0.94 5.72
C THR A 52 11.46 2.25 6.09
N ASP A 53 12.02 3.39 5.68
CA ASP A 53 11.43 4.72 5.94
C ASP A 53 10.07 4.88 5.24
N THR A 54 9.87 4.25 4.08
CA THR A 54 8.58 4.24 3.37
C THR A 54 7.57 3.35 4.07
N LEU A 55 7.97 2.15 4.46
CA LEU A 55 7.14 1.19 5.18
C LEU A 55 6.64 1.78 6.49
N ASN A 56 7.54 2.30 7.32
CA ASN A 56 7.20 2.96 8.59
C ASN A 56 6.22 4.12 8.40
N ARG A 57 6.42 4.98 7.39
CA ARG A 57 5.47 6.08 7.08
C ARG A 57 4.10 5.57 6.64
N THR A 58 4.02 4.53 5.81
CA THR A 58 2.73 3.94 5.41
C THR A 58 2.01 3.22 6.55
N PHE A 59 2.78 2.64 7.47
CA PHE A 59 2.26 1.93 8.63
C PHE A 59 1.70 2.91 9.67
N ASP A 60 2.42 4.00 9.96
CA ASP A 60 1.93 5.14 10.75
C ASP A 60 0.69 5.79 10.12
N ASP A 61 0.66 6.01 8.78
CA ASP A 61 -0.51 6.57 8.07
C ASP A 61 -1.74 5.66 8.15
N ALA A 62 -1.57 4.34 8.03
CA ALA A 62 -2.65 3.37 8.08
C ALA A 62 -3.21 3.17 9.50
N LEU A 63 -2.34 2.96 10.49
CA LEU A 63 -2.76 2.56 11.84
C LEU A 63 -2.89 3.74 12.81
N GLY A 64 -2.23 4.87 12.54
CA GLY A 64 -2.26 6.05 13.40
C GLY A 64 -1.42 5.89 14.68
N PRO A 65 -1.76 6.58 15.78
CA PRO A 65 -1.00 6.53 17.04
C PRO A 65 -0.79 5.12 17.64
N ASP A 66 -1.63 4.16 17.27
CA ASP A 66 -1.51 2.75 17.69
C ASP A 66 -0.31 2.04 17.02
N ALA A 67 0.21 2.54 15.90
CA ALA A 67 1.38 1.99 15.19
C ALA A 67 2.64 1.90 16.07
N ARG A 68 2.77 2.79 17.06
CA ARG A 68 3.94 2.93 17.94
C ARG A 68 3.74 2.31 19.32
N ARG A 69 2.68 1.50 19.47
CA ARG A 69 2.25 0.89 20.75
C ARG A 69 1.97 -0.60 20.60
N LEU A 70 2.71 -1.27 19.72
CA LEU A 70 2.54 -2.71 19.43
C LEU A 70 3.10 -3.61 20.53
N ASP A 71 3.87 -3.05 21.45
CA ASP A 71 4.27 -3.63 22.74
C ASP A 71 3.06 -3.97 23.63
N GLN A 72 1.95 -3.25 23.47
CA GLN A 72 0.76 -3.39 24.31
C GLN A 72 -0.25 -4.37 23.71
N PRO A 73 -0.52 -5.54 24.34
CA PRO A 73 -1.45 -6.53 23.78
C PRO A 73 -2.88 -6.01 23.57
N LYS A 74 -3.32 -5.06 24.42
CA LYS A 74 -4.62 -4.37 24.29
C LYS A 74 -4.70 -3.51 23.02
N VAL A 75 -3.59 -2.93 22.58
CA VAL A 75 -3.52 -2.17 21.31
C VAL A 75 -3.57 -3.13 20.14
N VAL A 76 -2.77 -4.20 20.16
CA VAL A 76 -2.79 -5.24 19.10
C VAL A 76 -4.18 -5.87 18.95
N ALA A 77 -4.88 -6.15 20.05
CA ALA A 77 -6.26 -6.67 20.01
C ALA A 77 -7.26 -5.66 19.39
N ARG A 78 -7.15 -4.37 19.73
CA ARG A 78 -7.95 -3.30 19.10
C ARG A 78 -7.64 -3.15 17.61
N LEU A 79 -6.36 -3.19 17.25
CA LEU A 79 -5.90 -3.15 15.85
C LEU A 79 -6.42 -4.36 15.07
N ALA A 80 -6.41 -5.56 15.65
CA ALA A 80 -6.91 -6.77 14.97
C ALA A 80 -8.40 -6.66 14.59
N ALA A 81 -9.21 -6.01 15.41
CA ALA A 81 -10.67 -5.91 15.26
C ALA A 81 -11.14 -4.80 14.29
N ARG A 82 -10.30 -3.82 13.94
CA ARG A 82 -10.65 -2.71 13.04
C ARG A 82 -10.33 -3.03 11.57
N THR A 83 -10.87 -2.20 10.68
CA THR A 83 -10.32 -1.97 9.34
C THR A 83 -9.62 -0.61 9.28
N VAL A 84 -8.99 -0.33 8.15
CA VAL A 84 -8.49 1.01 7.79
C VAL A 84 -9.08 1.42 6.44
N ASP A 85 -8.89 2.68 6.04
CA ASP A 85 -9.24 3.14 4.70
C ASP A 85 -8.56 2.29 3.60
N GLU A 86 -9.28 2.00 2.52
CA GLU A 86 -8.79 1.11 1.45
C GLU A 86 -7.55 1.70 0.75
N GLN A 87 -7.50 3.01 0.54
CA GLN A 87 -6.36 3.67 -0.09
C GLN A 87 -5.11 3.60 0.81
N ARG A 88 -5.28 3.77 2.14
CA ARG A 88 -4.20 3.55 3.13
C ARG A 88 -3.71 2.11 3.12
N MET A 89 -4.61 1.13 3.12
CA MET A 89 -4.21 -0.29 3.08
C MET A 89 -3.52 -0.65 1.76
N ALA A 90 -3.97 -0.11 0.63
CA ALA A 90 -3.31 -0.32 -0.66
C ALA A 90 -1.87 0.22 -0.67
N ARG A 91 -1.64 1.42 -0.10
CA ARG A 91 -0.28 1.98 0.07
C ARG A 91 0.59 1.10 0.97
N LEU A 92 0.05 0.64 2.10
CA LEU A 92 0.78 -0.24 3.02
C LEU A 92 1.10 -1.61 2.38
N ALA A 93 0.17 -2.21 1.65
CA ALA A 93 0.39 -3.44 0.91
C ALA A 93 1.49 -3.27 -0.17
N GLN A 94 1.54 -2.12 -0.85
CA GLN A 94 2.58 -1.84 -1.83
C GLN A 94 3.96 -1.68 -1.18
N ALA A 95 4.05 -0.96 -0.06
CA ALA A 95 5.28 -0.87 0.73
C ALA A 95 5.72 -2.23 1.30
N ALA A 96 4.78 -3.07 1.73
CA ALA A 96 5.05 -4.44 2.16
C ALA A 96 5.56 -5.34 1.02
N GLY A 97 5.07 -5.14 -0.20
CA GLY A 97 5.61 -5.79 -1.40
C GLY A 97 7.07 -5.40 -1.68
N CYS A 98 7.43 -4.14 -1.46
CA CYS A 98 8.82 -3.66 -1.58
C CYS A 98 9.73 -4.25 -0.51
N ALA A 99 9.25 -4.28 0.73
CA ALA A 99 9.96 -4.88 1.86
C ALA A 99 10.22 -6.37 1.63
N ALA A 100 9.21 -7.12 1.16
CA ALA A 100 9.37 -8.54 0.86
C ALA A 100 10.43 -8.81 -0.22
N LEU A 101 10.52 -8.01 -1.28
CA LEU A 101 11.53 -8.20 -2.34
C LEU A 101 12.99 -8.03 -1.86
N ILE A 102 13.24 -7.26 -0.80
CA ILE A 102 14.58 -7.14 -0.21
C ILE A 102 14.82 -8.19 0.89
N ASP A 103 13.76 -8.59 1.58
CA ASP A 103 13.78 -9.52 2.73
C ASP A 103 13.76 -11.01 2.33
N GLU A 104 13.57 -11.34 1.04
CA GLU A 104 13.73 -12.71 0.52
C GLU A 104 15.12 -13.30 0.83
N ARG A 105 16.18 -12.48 0.89
CA ARG A 105 17.54 -12.91 1.29
C ARG A 105 17.63 -13.34 2.76
N SER A 106 16.83 -12.74 3.62
CA SER A 106 16.78 -12.94 5.06
C SER A 106 15.65 -13.90 5.47
N SER A 107 15.07 -14.66 4.51
CA SER A 107 13.93 -15.55 4.75
C SER A 107 12.75 -14.82 5.42
N CYS A 108 12.52 -13.56 5.05
CA CYS A 108 11.49 -12.68 5.60
C CYS A 108 11.68 -12.27 7.08
N ALA A 109 12.91 -12.42 7.61
CA ALA A 109 13.24 -12.13 9.00
C ALA A 109 13.28 -10.63 9.34
N GLN A 110 13.51 -9.74 8.38
CA GLN A 110 13.74 -8.32 8.65
C GLN A 110 12.46 -7.53 8.92
N TYR A 111 11.35 -7.87 8.23
CA TYR A 111 10.09 -7.12 8.37
C TYR A 111 8.90 -7.97 8.81
N PHE A 112 8.86 -9.25 8.43
CA PHE A 112 7.68 -10.11 8.65
C PHE A 112 7.77 -10.97 9.91
N ASP A 113 8.96 -11.44 10.28
CA ASP A 113 9.17 -12.33 11.43
C ASP A 113 8.55 -11.83 12.74
N THR A 114 8.01 -12.75 13.55
CA THR A 114 7.23 -12.38 14.74
C THR A 114 8.05 -12.01 15.97
N GLU A 115 9.37 -12.23 15.96
CA GLU A 115 10.29 -11.95 17.07
C GLU A 115 11.23 -10.78 16.76
N LEU A 116 11.74 -10.70 15.52
CA LEU A 116 12.72 -9.71 15.08
C LEU A 116 12.20 -8.73 14.02
N GLY A 117 11.14 -9.09 13.29
CA GLY A 117 10.62 -8.29 12.19
C GLY A 117 9.76 -7.13 12.68
N GLU A 118 9.99 -5.93 12.18
CA GLU A 118 9.06 -4.80 12.31
C GLU A 118 8.97 -3.99 11.01
N PRO A 119 7.82 -3.38 10.69
CA PRO A 119 6.55 -3.41 11.42
C PRO A 119 5.54 -4.49 10.96
N LEU A 120 5.81 -5.24 9.88
CA LEU A 120 4.82 -6.13 9.24
C LEU A 120 4.48 -7.39 10.06
N SER A 121 5.35 -7.76 11.00
CA SER A 121 5.09 -8.80 12.00
C SER A 121 3.80 -8.64 12.80
N LEU A 122 3.26 -7.41 12.91
CA LEU A 122 1.94 -7.15 13.48
C LEU A 122 0.88 -8.05 12.84
N PHE A 123 0.86 -8.13 11.50
CA PHE A 123 -0.09 -8.93 10.77
C PHE A 123 0.14 -10.42 10.99
N MET A 124 1.40 -10.88 11.08
CA MET A 124 1.74 -12.29 11.28
C MET A 124 1.40 -12.78 12.70
N ARG A 125 1.38 -11.87 13.69
CA ARG A 125 0.92 -12.11 15.06
C ARG A 125 -0.61 -12.21 15.20
N MET A 126 -1.38 -11.73 14.23
CA MET A 126 -2.86 -11.82 14.23
C MET A 126 -3.38 -13.15 13.68
N LYS A 127 -4.56 -13.60 14.12
CA LYS A 127 -5.29 -14.72 13.49
C LYS A 127 -5.71 -14.34 12.06
N LYS A 128 -5.72 -15.27 11.10
CA LYS A 128 -6.24 -15.03 9.73
C LYS A 128 -7.68 -14.54 9.66
N THR A 129 -8.48 -14.74 10.70
CA THR A 129 -9.85 -14.22 10.79
C THR A 129 -9.94 -12.75 11.22
N ALA A 130 -8.88 -12.16 11.74
CA ALA A 130 -8.86 -10.77 12.20
C ALA A 130 -9.13 -9.80 11.03
N PRO A 131 -10.13 -8.90 11.12
CA PRO A 131 -10.45 -7.92 10.09
C PRO A 131 -9.24 -7.21 9.47
N LEU A 132 -8.31 -6.69 10.30
CA LEU A 132 -7.15 -5.97 9.80
C LEU A 132 -6.17 -6.86 9.01
N ARG A 133 -5.92 -8.09 9.48
CA ARG A 133 -5.07 -9.07 8.77
C ARG A 133 -5.71 -9.49 7.44
N ARG A 134 -7.02 -9.77 7.42
CA ARG A 134 -7.76 -10.08 6.19
C ARG A 134 -7.66 -8.96 5.17
N GLN A 135 -7.84 -7.71 5.61
CA GLN A 135 -7.77 -6.54 4.74
C GLN A 135 -6.37 -6.37 4.13
N PHE A 136 -5.31 -6.58 4.93
CA PHE A 136 -3.93 -6.56 4.46
C PHE A 136 -3.62 -7.67 3.44
N GLU A 137 -3.95 -8.93 3.74
CA GLU A 137 -3.73 -10.06 2.81
C GLU A 137 -4.52 -9.88 1.50
N GLN A 138 -5.74 -9.32 1.56
CA GLN A 138 -6.54 -8.97 0.39
C GLN A 138 -5.92 -7.85 -0.43
N ALA A 139 -5.40 -6.79 0.19
CA ALA A 139 -4.72 -5.71 -0.50
C ALA A 139 -3.42 -6.20 -1.17
N VAL A 140 -2.65 -7.04 -0.51
CA VAL A 140 -1.48 -7.73 -1.11
C VAL A 140 -1.89 -8.58 -2.31
N ALA A 141 -3.00 -9.33 -2.21
CA ALA A 141 -3.52 -10.12 -3.32
C ALA A 141 -3.99 -9.28 -4.53
N ARG A 142 -4.34 -8.00 -4.31
CA ARG A 142 -4.75 -7.03 -5.34
C ARG A 142 -3.59 -6.23 -5.95
N LEU A 143 -2.35 -6.40 -5.48
CA LEU A 143 -1.20 -5.66 -6.02
C LEU A 143 -1.03 -5.90 -7.54
N PRO A 144 -0.87 -4.84 -8.36
CA PRO A 144 -0.76 -4.97 -9.81
C PRO A 144 0.62 -5.50 -10.24
N ALA A 145 1.68 -5.23 -9.47
CA ALA A 145 3.03 -5.68 -9.77
C ALA A 145 3.23 -7.14 -9.32
N ALA A 146 3.31 -8.06 -10.29
CA ALA A 146 3.49 -9.49 -10.04
C ALA A 146 4.74 -9.87 -9.20
N PRO A 147 5.89 -9.16 -9.26
CA PRO A 147 7.01 -9.40 -8.34
C PRO A 147 6.64 -9.07 -6.88
N LEU A 148 6.16 -7.85 -6.61
CA LEU A 148 5.76 -7.39 -5.27
C LEU A 148 4.70 -8.30 -4.64
N LYS A 149 3.69 -8.69 -5.43
CA LYS A 149 2.64 -9.61 -5.02
C LYS A 149 3.20 -10.98 -4.62
N ARG A 150 4.08 -11.56 -5.42
CA ARG A 150 4.67 -12.88 -5.15
C ARG A 150 5.55 -12.87 -3.89
N ALA A 151 6.43 -11.88 -3.77
CA ALA A 151 7.33 -11.74 -2.61
C ALA A 151 6.53 -11.59 -1.31
N ALA A 152 5.59 -10.65 -1.25
CA ALA A 152 4.76 -10.46 -0.07
C ALA A 152 3.91 -11.71 0.27
N GLN A 153 3.35 -12.38 -0.74
CA GLN A 153 2.62 -13.64 -0.51
C GLN A 153 3.54 -14.78 -0.05
N ALA A 154 4.81 -14.82 -0.47
CA ALA A 154 5.80 -15.78 0.02
C ALA A 154 6.10 -15.53 1.51
N CYS A 155 6.43 -14.30 1.90
CA CYS A 155 6.69 -13.95 3.30
C CYS A 155 5.48 -14.17 4.22
N ILE A 156 4.28 -13.80 3.77
CA ILE A 156 3.04 -14.04 4.52
C ILE A 156 2.78 -15.54 4.73
N ARG A 157 3.13 -16.40 3.76
CA ARG A 157 3.00 -17.87 3.91
C ARG A 157 4.09 -18.48 4.77
N LEU A 158 5.31 -17.94 4.72
CA LEU A 158 6.47 -18.45 5.45
C LEU A 158 6.36 -18.16 6.95
N ILE A 159 5.99 -16.93 7.32
CA ILE A 159 5.92 -16.49 8.72
C ILE A 159 4.50 -16.55 9.30
N GLY A 160 3.49 -16.31 8.47
CA GLY A 160 2.12 -16.10 8.94
C GLY A 160 1.50 -17.34 9.55
N LYS A 161 1.27 -17.30 10.87
CA LYS A 161 0.58 -18.36 11.62
C LYS A 161 -0.78 -18.70 10.97
N PRO A 162 -1.22 -19.98 11.05
CA PRO A 162 -2.39 -20.48 10.32
C PRO A 162 -3.70 -19.72 10.57
#